data_AF-A0A2N3WX92-F1
#
_entry.id   AF-A0A2N3WX92-F1
#
_cell.length_a   1.000
_cell.length_b   1.000
_cell.length_c   1.000
_cell.angle_alpha   90.00
_cell.angle_beta   90.00
_cell.angle_gamma   90.00
#
_symmetry.space_group_name_H-M   'P 1'
#
loop_
_entity.id
_entity.type
_entity.pdbx_description
1 polymer ?
#
loop_
_entity_poly.entity_id
_entity_poly.type
_entity_poly.pdbx_seq_one_letter_code
_entity_poly.pdbx_strand_id
1 'polypeptide(L)' 'MGTRDIIAQLRQDITTASDAGDESTARRLREELSKALAESGDRSADSNGE' A
#
# COMPACT_ATOMS: atom_id res chain seq x y z
N MET A 1 -12.24 7.71 5.18
CA MET A 1 -11.06 6.82 5.20
C MET A 1 -10.06 7.37 4.21
N GLY A 2 -8.87 7.76 4.68
CA GLY A 2 -7.84 8.36 3.84
C GLY A 2 -6.85 7.31 3.31
N THR A 3 -6.06 7.67 2.30
CA THR A 3 -5.05 6.78 1.71
C THR A 3 -3.99 6.31 2.72
N ARG A 4 -3.77 7.08 3.80
CA ARG A 4 -2.94 6.68 4.95
C ARG A 4 -3.50 5.48 5.71
N ASP A 5 -4.81 5.37 5.86
CA ASP A 5 -5.45 4.23 6.54
C ASP A 5 -5.27 2.95 5.71
N ILE A 6 -5.40 3.05 4.38
CA ILE A 6 -5.21 1.91 3.46
C ILE A 6 -3.77 1.39 3.50
N ILE A 7 -2.78 2.27 3.53
CA ILE A 7 -1.36 1.90 3.63
C ILE A 7 -1.07 1.19 4.97
N ALA A 8 -1.66 1.66 6.07
CA ALA A 8 -1.50 1.03 7.38
C ALA A 8 -2.12 -0.37 7.41
N GLN A 9 -3.32 -0.52 6.84
CA GLN A 9 -4.02 -1.80 6.73
C GLN A 9 -3.21 -2.81 5.90
N LEU A 10 -2.75 -2.41 4.71
CA LEU A 10 -1.94 -3.27 3.84
C LEU A 10 -0.65 -3.75 4.52
N ARG A 11 0.02 -2.87 5.29
CA ARG A 11 1.21 -3.26 6.07
C ARG A 11 0.88 -4.31 7.13
N GLN A 12 -0.24 -4.15 7.83
CA GLN A 12 -0.68 -5.13 8.83
C GLN A 12 -1.00 -6.48 8.19
N ASP A 13 -1.74 -6.49 7.09
CA ASP A 13 -2.12 -7.72 6.38
C ASP A 13 -0.89 -8.45 5.82
N ILE A 14 0.13 -7.72 5.34
CA ILE A 14 1.41 -8.32 4.92
C ILE A 14 2.07 -9.05 6.09
N THR A 15 2.12 -8.42 7.27
CA THR A 15 2.70 -9.04 8.46
C THR A 15 1.92 -10.28 8.87
N THR A 16 0.58 -10.23 8.85
CA THR A 16 -0.26 -11.40 9.16
C THR A 16 -0.08 -12.52 8.15
N ALA A 17 -0.02 -12.22 6.85
CA ALA A 17 0.22 -13.22 5.81
C ALA A 17 1.60 -13.86 5.93
N SER A 18 2.65 -13.07 6.20
CA SER A 18 4.00 -13.61 6.43
C SER A 18 4.09 -14.44 7.71
N ASP A 19 3.41 -14.04 8.80
CA ASP A 19 3.35 -14.82 10.05
C ASP A 19 2.64 -16.16 9.85
N ALA A 20 1.59 -16.19 9.02
CA ALA A 20 0.91 -17.40 8.61
C ALA A 20 1.70 -18.28 7.62
N GLY A 21 2.85 -17.80 7.11
CA GLY A 21 3.64 -18.48 6.08
C GLY A 21 3.06 -18.37 4.66
N ASP A 22 2.08 -17.49 4.46
CA ASP A 22 1.34 -17.31 3.20
C ASP A 22 2.06 -16.31 2.28
N GLU A 23 3.23 -16.73 1.79
CA GLU A 23 4.14 -15.91 0.96
C GLU A 23 3.48 -15.37 -0.32
N SER A 24 2.56 -16.13 -0.93
CA SER A 24 1.83 -15.68 -2.12
C SER A 24 0.92 -14.49 -1.82
N THR A 25 0.23 -14.55 -0.68
CA THR A 25 -0.63 -13.46 -0.21
C THR A 25 0.20 -12.25 0.19
N ALA A 26 1.29 -12.45 0.95
CA ALA A 26 2.21 -11.39 1.33
C ALA A 26 2.80 -10.68 0.12
N ARG A 27 3.16 -11.41 -0.94
CA ARG A 27 3.67 -10.84 -2.19
C ARG A 27 2.64 -9.96 -2.91
N ARG A 28 1.40 -10.43 -3.04
CA ARG A 28 0.32 -9.63 -3.66
C ARG A 28 0.06 -8.35 -2.87
N LEU A 29 -0.01 -8.44 -1.54
CA LEU A 29 -0.25 -7.27 -0.70
C LEU A 29 0.90 -6.25 -0.78
N ARG A 30 2.15 -6.70 -0.96
CA ARG A 30 3.30 -5.80 -1.21
C ARG A 30 3.17 -5.05 -2.53
N GLU A 31 2.69 -5.70 -3.58
CA GLU A 31 2.45 -5.04 -4.88
C GLU A 31 1.34 -3.98 -4.77
N GLU A 32 0.26 -4.28 -4.06
CA GLU A 32 -0.83 -3.33 -3.79
C GLU A 32 -0.36 -2.14 -2.92
N LEU A 33 0.48 -2.40 -1.91
CA LEU A 33 1.10 -1.35 -1.09
C LEU A 33 1.96 -0.41 -1.94
N SER A 34 2.73 -0.96 -2.87
CA SER A 34 3.57 -0.16 -3.80
C SER A 34 2.71 0.77 -4.66
N LYS A 35 1.61 0.27 -5.22
CA LYS A 35 0.66 1.08 -6.00
C LYS A 35 0.00 2.17 -5.16
N ALA A 36 -0.45 1.83 -3.95
CA ALA A 36 -1.09 2.79 -3.04
C ALA A 36 -0.12 3.91 -2.63
N LEU A 37 1.17 3.60 -2.44
CA LEU A 37 2.22 4.59 -2.19
C LEU A 37 2.46 5.49 -3.40
N ALA A 38 2.51 4.91 -4.61
CA ALA A 38 2.64 5.67 -5.85
C ALA A 38 1.47 6.64 -6.04
N GLU A 39 0.22 6.17 -5.89
CA GLU A 39 -0.98 7.00 -6.02
C GLU A 39 -1.09 8.08 -4.92
N SER A 40 -0.57 7.79 -3.73
CA SER A 40 -0.49 8.78 -2.64
C SER A 40 0.54 9.87 -2.92
N GLY A 41 1.67 9.51 -3.55
CA GLY A 41 2.74 10.44 -3.91
C GLY A 41 2.40 11.28 -5.14
N ASP A 42 1.74 10.68 -6.14
CA ASP A 42 1.38 11.30 -7.42
C ASP A 42 0.36 12.43 -7.25
N ARG A 43 -0.58 12.27 -6.31
CA ARG A 43 -1.51 13.35 -5.91
C ARG A 43 -0.83 14.62 -5.37
N SER A 44 0.44 14.57 -4.99
CA SER A 44 1.20 15.75 -4.57
C SER A 44 1.99 16.40 -5.72
N ALA A 45 2.19 15.70 -6.84
CA ALA A 45 2.95 16.20 -7.99
C ALA A 45 2.07 16.87 -9.07
N ASP A 46 0.78 16.52 -9.13
CA ASP A 46 -0.17 17.04 -10.13
C ASP A 46 -0.80 18.41 -9.76
N SER A 47 -0.52 18.96 -8.58
CA SER A 47 -1.08 20.26 -8.14
C SER A 47 -0.17 21.48 -8.36
N ASN A 48 0.87 21.39 -9.20
CA ASN A 48 1.75 22.53 -9.54
C ASN A 48 1.88 22.72 -11.06
N GLY A 49 0.76 23.06 -11.70
CA GLY A 49 0.69 23.38 -13.11
C GLY A 49 -0.47 24.32 -13.43
N GLU A 50 -0.40 25.57 -12.94
CA GLU A 50 -1.14 26.73 -13.46
C GLU A 50 -0.34 28.01 -13.24
#